data_AF-A0A373WB58-F1
#
_entry.id   AF-A0A373WB58-F1
#
_cell.length_a   1.000
_cell.length_b   1.000
_cell.length_c   1.000
_cell.angle_alpha   90.00
_cell.angle_beta   90.00
_cell.angle_gamma   90.00
#
_symmetry.space_group_name_H-M   'P 1'
#
loop_
_entity.id
_entity.type
_entity.pdbx_description
1 polymer ?
#
loop_
_entity_poly.entity_id
_entity_poly.type
_entity_poly.pdbx_seq_one_letter_code
_entity_poly.pdbx_strand_id
1 'polypeptide(L)'
;MSAAVAAAVKKIAIYILGDEHKRGKLFVAVGSIIAGFLGLMFLPIAVISGIGSMNIEPPDIDKNLFTESALFESLDSEQQAEITNIQNQGRAIEDAMTNAGVRDQTIKAQLIYMSYFEDVQNFNAESYANLFVVAPNDSDLIAAINSTYGLDIDYDEFVRTYTFVMNSTINAFMFTDTSTKNCVDLAAWADNAYISGWGYMNGFMGERNENDRIRYADNAGLVLGYLNYNPMEKVFDSGYDTLVYTEQGGIDTMPEVIGIGVFDGSQHGIYVGNGEVIFSSADCGYVTKEPVSNGSWTIWCTYMGIEYPQEVEDAIESLSGESSSE
;
A
#
# COMPACT_ATOMS: atom_id res chain seq x y z
N MET A 1 -0.40 -1.68 31.42
CA MET A 1 -1.69 -0.95 31.35
C MET A 1 -2.83 -1.98 31.36
N SER A 2 -3.93 -1.64 32.03
CA SER A 2 -4.80 -2.58 32.77
C SER A 2 -5.91 -3.20 31.92
N ALA A 3 -6.57 -4.22 32.47
CA ALA A 3 -7.81 -4.85 31.98
C ALA A 3 -8.89 -3.87 31.47
N ALA A 4 -8.79 -2.58 31.80
CA ALA A 4 -9.60 -1.51 31.23
C ALA A 4 -9.41 -1.30 29.71
N VAL A 5 -8.21 -1.49 29.16
CA VAL A 5 -7.95 -1.35 27.71
C VAL A 5 -8.52 -2.53 26.93
N ALA A 6 -8.34 -3.76 27.42
CA ALA A 6 -8.94 -4.96 26.85
C ALA A 6 -10.49 -4.91 26.90
N ALA A 7 -11.04 -4.42 28.00
CA ALA A 7 -12.49 -4.20 28.12
C ALA A 7 -13.00 -3.08 27.20
N ALA A 8 -12.18 -2.06 26.90
CA ALA A 8 -12.53 -1.00 25.96
C ALA A 8 -12.57 -1.52 24.52
N VAL A 9 -11.56 -2.28 24.09
CA VAL A 9 -11.53 -2.90 22.76
C VAL A 9 -12.67 -3.91 22.60
N LYS A 10 -12.92 -4.75 23.61
CA LYS A 10 -14.06 -5.69 23.63
C LYS A 10 -15.41 -4.97 23.53
N LYS A 11 -15.58 -3.84 24.24
CA LYS A 11 -16.81 -3.04 24.14
C LYS A 11 -16.97 -2.38 22.78
N ILE A 12 -15.89 -1.91 22.17
CA ILE A 12 -15.93 -1.30 20.83
C ILE A 12 -16.28 -2.37 19.78
N ALA A 13 -15.69 -3.57 19.86
CA ALA A 13 -16.03 -4.69 18.98
C ALA A 13 -17.50 -5.13 19.12
N ILE A 14 -17.98 -5.34 20.36
CA ILE A 14 -19.39 -5.69 20.64
C ILE A 14 -20.36 -4.58 20.20
N TYR A 15 -19.96 -3.31 20.33
CA TYR A 15 -20.80 -2.17 19.94
C TYR A 15 -20.89 -1.98 18.42
N ILE A 16 -19.83 -2.31 17.68
CA ILE A 16 -19.79 -2.25 16.21
C ILE A 16 -20.59 -3.41 15.60
N LEU A 17 -20.52 -4.59 16.21
CA LEU A 17 -21.20 -5.81 15.73
C LEU A 17 -22.67 -5.92 16.20
N GLY A 18 -23.14 -5.05 17.10
CA GLY A 18 -24.40 -5.26 17.83
C GLY A 18 -25.57 -4.32 17.54
N ASP A 19 -25.46 -3.32 16.67
CA ASP A 19 -26.52 -2.29 16.50
C ASP A 19 -26.69 -1.81 15.04
N GLU A 20 -27.58 -2.49 14.29
CA GLU A 20 -27.92 -2.22 12.86
C GLU A 20 -28.27 -0.74 12.58
N HIS A 21 -28.97 -0.07 13.49
CA HIS A 21 -29.47 1.29 13.27
C HIS A 21 -28.41 2.39 13.45
N LYS A 22 -27.24 2.07 14.02
CA LYS A 22 -26.13 3.01 14.22
C LYS A 22 -25.01 2.86 13.19
N ARG A 23 -25.05 1.80 12.37
CA ARG A 23 -24.17 1.58 11.21
C ARG A 23 -24.28 2.69 10.15
N GLY A 24 -25.40 3.39 10.02
CA GLY A 24 -25.53 4.46 9.01
C GLY A 24 -25.05 5.86 9.44
N LYS A 25 -24.98 6.14 10.76
CA LYS A 25 -24.74 7.52 11.28
C LYS A 25 -23.43 7.71 12.03
N LEU A 26 -22.78 6.64 12.49
CA LEU A 26 -21.51 6.74 13.22
C LEU A 26 -20.28 6.71 12.30
N PHE A 27 -20.40 6.19 11.08
CA PHE A 27 -19.33 6.23 10.06
C PHE A 27 -18.89 7.67 9.73
N VAL A 28 -19.79 8.65 9.91
CA VAL A 28 -19.56 10.06 9.56
C VAL A 28 -18.92 10.88 10.70
N ALA A 29 -18.99 10.44 11.96
CA ALA A 29 -18.72 11.33 13.09
C ALA A 29 -17.63 10.89 14.06
N VAL A 30 -17.31 9.59 14.20
CA VAL A 30 -16.29 9.13 15.15
C VAL A 30 -15.56 7.91 14.59
N GLY A 31 -14.37 8.13 14.03
CA GLY A 31 -13.34 7.10 13.93
C GLY A 31 -13.61 5.96 12.94
N SER A 32 -13.35 6.17 11.65
CA SER A 32 -13.30 5.14 10.61
C SER A 32 -12.03 4.28 10.70
N ILE A 33 -11.72 3.82 11.91
CA ILE A 33 -10.92 2.62 12.19
C ILE A 33 -11.96 1.64 12.72
N ILE A 34 -12.27 0.58 11.97
CA ILE A 34 -12.47 -0.80 12.48
C ILE A 34 -13.05 -1.75 11.42
N ALA A 35 -13.71 -1.30 10.35
CA ALA A 35 -14.01 -2.21 9.23
C ALA A 35 -12.71 -2.65 8.52
N GLY A 36 -11.82 -1.69 8.24
CA GLY A 36 -10.46 -2.00 7.77
C GLY A 36 -9.59 -2.68 8.84
N PHE A 37 -9.81 -2.41 10.14
CA PHE A 37 -8.95 -2.93 11.21
C PHE A 37 -9.28 -4.38 11.59
N LEU A 38 -10.53 -4.83 11.54
CA LEU A 38 -10.86 -6.25 11.74
C LEU A 38 -10.45 -7.07 10.51
N GLY A 39 -10.71 -6.60 9.28
CA GLY A 39 -10.21 -7.25 8.06
C GLY A 39 -8.68 -7.36 7.99
N LEU A 40 -7.97 -6.31 8.42
CA LEU A 40 -6.49 -6.32 8.56
C LEU A 40 -5.98 -7.10 9.79
N MET A 41 -6.79 -7.29 10.84
CA MET A 41 -6.44 -8.14 11.99
C MET A 41 -6.66 -9.64 11.72
N PHE A 42 -7.35 -10.00 10.63
CA PHE A 42 -7.65 -11.39 10.24
C PHE A 42 -6.77 -11.94 9.12
N LEU A 43 -5.72 -11.20 8.72
CA LEU A 43 -4.60 -11.78 7.96
C LEU A 43 -3.53 -12.25 8.96
N PRO A 44 -3.14 -13.54 8.95
CA PRO A 44 -2.10 -14.02 9.83
C PRO A 44 -0.77 -13.36 9.43
N ILE A 45 -0.06 -12.77 10.39
CA ILE A 45 1.41 -12.80 10.62
C ILE A 45 1.85 -11.55 11.42
N ALA A 46 2.27 -11.86 12.66
CA ALA A 46 3.45 -11.39 13.41
C ALA A 46 3.82 -9.89 13.54
N VAL A 47 4.58 -9.64 14.62
CA VAL A 47 5.49 -8.50 14.86
C VAL A 47 4.92 -7.35 15.72
N ILE A 48 4.79 -7.62 17.03
CA ILE A 48 5.10 -6.61 18.05
C ILE A 48 6.60 -6.74 18.36
N SER A 49 7.45 -6.03 17.63
CA SER A 49 8.86 -5.84 18.04
C SER A 49 9.45 -4.47 17.64
N GLY A 50 8.61 -3.43 17.59
CA GLY A 50 9.05 -2.04 17.39
C GLY A 50 9.29 -1.25 18.69
N ILE A 51 9.90 -1.84 19.73
CA ILE A 51 10.45 -1.06 20.85
C ILE A 51 11.95 -1.38 20.95
N GLY A 52 12.73 -0.73 20.09
CA GLY A 52 14.17 -0.64 20.24
C GLY A 52 14.52 0.48 21.22
N SER A 53 15.27 0.13 22.27
CA SER A 53 16.05 1.03 23.13
C SER A 53 15.35 1.80 24.26
N MET A 54 14.71 1.08 25.20
CA MET A 54 14.76 1.51 26.61
C MET A 54 15.06 0.28 27.48
N ASN A 55 16.18 0.30 28.19
CA ASN A 55 16.53 -0.62 29.27
C ASN A 55 15.55 -0.43 30.44
N ILE A 56 14.32 -0.88 30.26
CA ILE A 56 13.34 -1.06 31.31
C ILE A 56 13.05 -2.54 31.28
N GLU A 57 13.40 -3.26 32.36
CA GLU A 57 12.94 -4.63 32.54
C GLU A 57 11.43 -4.65 32.30
N PRO A 58 10.94 -5.33 31.24
CA PRO A 58 9.53 -5.36 30.95
C PRO A 58 8.86 -6.12 32.11
N PRO A 59 7.81 -5.56 32.75
CA PRO A 59 7.02 -6.34 33.70
C PRO A 59 6.49 -7.60 32.99
N ASP A 60 6.45 -8.73 33.70
CA ASP A 60 5.92 -10.01 33.20
C ASP A 60 4.49 -9.83 32.67
N ILE A 61 4.38 -9.59 31.36
CA ILE A 61 3.13 -9.52 30.62
C ILE A 61 3.08 -10.78 29.76
N ASP A 62 2.11 -11.65 30.04
CA ASP A 62 1.88 -12.86 29.24
C ASP A 62 1.36 -12.46 27.84
N LYS A 63 2.27 -12.53 26.86
CA LYS A 63 2.01 -12.19 25.45
C LYS A 63 1.01 -13.15 24.78
N ASN A 64 0.74 -14.32 25.37
CA ASN A 64 -0.19 -15.30 24.83
C ASN A 64 -1.67 -14.88 24.95
N LEU A 65 -1.97 -13.92 25.83
CA LEU A 65 -3.32 -13.35 26.01
C LEU A 65 -3.74 -12.39 24.89
N PHE A 66 -2.83 -12.01 24.00
CA PHE A 66 -3.06 -11.09 22.88
C PHE A 66 -2.78 -11.76 21.52
N THR A 67 -3.06 -13.06 21.44
CA THR A 67 -3.00 -13.79 20.17
C THR A 67 -4.33 -13.68 19.43
N GLU A 68 -4.29 -13.65 18.10
CA GLU A 68 -5.46 -13.62 17.20
C GLU A 68 -6.49 -14.70 17.59
N SER A 69 -6.00 -15.89 17.90
CA SER A 69 -6.80 -17.03 18.35
C SER A 69 -7.54 -16.76 19.66
N ALA A 70 -6.85 -16.17 20.65
CA ALA A 70 -7.48 -15.85 21.95
C ALA A 70 -8.53 -14.73 21.82
N LEU A 71 -8.34 -13.77 20.91
CA LEU A 71 -9.34 -12.74 20.63
C LEU A 71 -10.56 -13.33 19.92
N PHE A 72 -10.35 -14.13 18.88
CA PHE A 72 -11.42 -14.80 18.12
C PHE A 72 -12.25 -15.74 19.01
N GLU A 73 -11.59 -16.55 19.83
CA GLU A 73 -12.25 -17.45 20.79
C GLU A 73 -13.05 -16.72 21.87
N SER A 74 -12.73 -15.45 22.13
CA SER A 74 -13.45 -14.63 23.13
C SER A 74 -14.77 -14.02 22.62
N LEU A 75 -15.02 -14.11 21.32
CA LEU A 75 -16.24 -13.67 20.65
C LEU A 75 -17.34 -14.72 20.78
N ASP A 76 -18.60 -14.29 20.64
CA ASP A 76 -19.70 -15.26 20.57
C ASP A 76 -19.75 -15.97 19.20
N SER A 77 -20.55 -17.03 19.12
CA SER A 77 -20.65 -17.88 17.94
C SER A 77 -21.15 -17.15 16.69
N GLU A 78 -21.96 -16.10 16.85
CA GLU A 78 -22.50 -15.32 15.74
C GLU A 78 -21.40 -14.42 15.15
N GLN A 79 -20.66 -13.73 16.02
CA GLN A 79 -19.51 -12.91 15.64
C GLN A 79 -18.39 -13.75 14.99
N GLN A 80 -18.11 -14.93 15.52
CA GLN A 80 -17.13 -15.86 14.91
C GLN A 80 -17.56 -16.31 13.51
N ALA A 81 -18.85 -16.58 13.32
CA ALA A 81 -19.39 -16.97 12.02
C ALA A 81 -19.30 -15.82 11.00
N GLU A 82 -19.62 -14.60 11.43
CA GLU A 82 -19.50 -13.39 10.59
C GLU A 82 -18.05 -13.14 10.17
N ILE A 83 -17.10 -13.23 11.11
CA ILE A 83 -15.66 -13.12 10.81
C ILE A 83 -15.21 -14.19 9.82
N THR A 84 -15.60 -15.44 10.04
CA THR A 84 -15.25 -16.55 9.14
C THR A 84 -15.79 -16.28 7.73
N ASN A 85 -17.02 -15.76 7.62
CA ASN A 85 -17.60 -15.37 6.35
C ASN A 85 -16.79 -14.24 5.70
N ILE A 86 -16.43 -13.20 6.44
CA ILE A 86 -15.58 -12.09 5.95
C ILE A 86 -14.22 -12.62 5.46
N GLN A 87 -13.56 -13.51 6.20
CA GLN A 87 -12.28 -14.11 5.79
C GLN A 87 -12.41 -14.92 4.50
N ASN A 88 -13.46 -15.74 4.39
CA ASN A 88 -13.70 -16.55 3.20
C ASN A 88 -13.96 -15.68 1.96
N GLN A 89 -14.74 -14.61 2.11
CA GLN A 89 -15.03 -13.68 1.02
C GLN A 89 -13.80 -12.83 0.66
N GLY A 90 -13.03 -12.40 1.67
CA GLY A 90 -11.77 -11.70 1.46
C GLY A 90 -10.79 -12.53 0.62
N ARG A 91 -10.66 -13.83 0.92
CA ARG A 91 -9.83 -14.76 0.14
C ARG A 91 -10.37 -14.97 -1.28
N ALA A 92 -11.68 -15.14 -1.42
CA ALA A 92 -12.30 -15.28 -2.75
C ALA A 92 -12.07 -14.04 -3.63
N ILE A 93 -12.10 -12.84 -3.05
CA ILE A 93 -11.78 -11.59 -3.73
C ILE A 93 -10.30 -11.55 -4.11
N GLU A 94 -9.39 -11.89 -3.19
CA GLU A 94 -7.93 -11.93 -3.46
C GLU A 94 -7.60 -12.89 -4.61
N ASP A 95 -8.16 -14.10 -4.60
CA ASP A 95 -7.98 -15.09 -5.64
C ASP A 95 -8.49 -14.56 -6.99
N ALA A 96 -9.68 -13.95 -7.02
CA ALA A 96 -10.25 -13.38 -8.24
C ALA A 96 -9.44 -12.18 -8.79
N MET A 97 -8.96 -11.28 -7.92
CA MET A 97 -8.10 -10.15 -8.33
C MET A 97 -6.78 -10.64 -8.92
N THR A 98 -6.20 -11.67 -8.30
CA THR A 98 -4.97 -12.31 -8.79
C THR A 98 -5.19 -12.96 -10.15
N ASN A 99 -6.27 -13.72 -10.31
CA ASN A 99 -6.62 -14.38 -11.58
C ASN A 99 -6.91 -13.37 -12.71
N ALA A 100 -7.48 -12.22 -12.36
CA ALA A 100 -7.79 -11.14 -13.28
C ALA A 100 -6.58 -10.25 -13.63
N GLY A 101 -5.42 -10.44 -12.98
CA GLY A 101 -4.21 -9.66 -13.22
C GLY A 101 -4.22 -8.26 -12.60
N VAL A 102 -5.11 -8.00 -11.63
CA VAL A 102 -5.26 -6.71 -10.92
C VAL A 102 -5.02 -6.89 -9.41
N ARG A 103 -4.01 -7.69 -9.07
CA ARG A 103 -3.69 -8.09 -7.69
C ARG A 103 -3.46 -6.90 -6.76
N ASP A 104 -2.88 -5.82 -7.27
CA ASP A 104 -2.67 -4.55 -6.56
C ASP A 104 -3.98 -3.90 -6.08
N GLN A 105 -5.12 -4.18 -6.73
CA GLN A 105 -6.45 -3.66 -6.36
C GLN A 105 -7.11 -4.42 -5.20
N THR A 106 -6.51 -5.51 -4.69
CA THR A 106 -7.11 -6.40 -3.69
C THR A 106 -7.60 -5.65 -2.44
N ILE A 107 -6.77 -4.77 -1.86
CA ILE A 107 -7.16 -4.01 -0.66
C ILE A 107 -8.36 -3.10 -0.95
N LYS A 108 -8.36 -2.42 -2.11
CA LYS A 108 -9.45 -1.55 -2.52
C LYS A 108 -10.75 -2.34 -2.66
N ALA A 109 -10.68 -3.50 -3.31
CA ALA A 109 -11.82 -4.36 -3.54
C ALA A 109 -12.40 -4.95 -2.25
N GLN A 110 -11.54 -5.43 -1.34
CA GLN A 110 -11.95 -5.92 -0.02
C GLN A 110 -12.56 -4.79 0.83
N LEU A 111 -11.99 -3.59 0.80
CA LEU A 111 -12.53 -2.43 1.53
C LEU A 111 -13.94 -2.07 1.05
N ILE A 112 -14.16 -1.99 -0.26
CA ILE A 112 -15.48 -1.70 -0.84
C ILE A 112 -16.47 -2.80 -0.44
N TYR A 113 -16.09 -4.07 -0.58
CA TYR A 113 -16.93 -5.20 -0.21
C TYR A 113 -17.35 -5.13 1.27
N MET A 114 -16.38 -5.01 2.17
CA MET A 114 -16.63 -4.96 3.61
C MET A 114 -17.45 -3.75 4.06
N SER A 115 -17.41 -2.65 3.29
CA SER A 115 -18.09 -1.41 3.66
C SER A 115 -19.52 -1.35 3.13
N TYR A 116 -19.81 -1.97 1.98
CA TYR A 116 -21.06 -1.73 1.25
C TYR A 116 -21.85 -2.99 0.84
N PHE A 117 -21.28 -4.19 0.94
CA PHE A 117 -21.90 -5.41 0.38
C PHE A 117 -22.75 -6.22 1.38
N GLU A 118 -23.11 -5.64 2.53
CA GLU A 118 -23.89 -6.34 3.57
C GLU A 118 -25.19 -6.96 3.04
N ASP A 119 -25.95 -6.20 2.23
CA ASP A 119 -27.26 -6.63 1.72
C ASP A 119 -27.20 -7.25 0.31
N VAL A 120 -26.00 -7.34 -0.29
CA VAL A 120 -25.83 -7.80 -1.67
C VAL A 120 -26.00 -9.32 -1.75
N GLN A 121 -27.05 -9.75 -2.46
CA GLN A 121 -27.32 -11.17 -2.70
C GLN A 121 -26.55 -11.69 -3.91
N ASN A 122 -26.13 -12.96 -3.85
CA ASN A 122 -25.44 -13.67 -4.94
C ASN A 122 -24.13 -13.01 -5.41
N PHE A 123 -23.35 -12.47 -4.47
CA PHE A 123 -22.01 -11.96 -4.77
C PHE A 123 -21.15 -13.00 -5.51
N ASN A 124 -20.46 -12.55 -6.56
CA ASN A 124 -19.54 -13.36 -7.34
C ASN A 124 -18.22 -12.61 -7.50
N ALA A 125 -17.15 -13.16 -6.92
CA ALA A 125 -15.84 -12.52 -6.87
C ALA A 125 -15.22 -12.31 -8.26
N GLU A 126 -15.41 -13.24 -9.21
CA GLU A 126 -14.87 -13.14 -10.57
C GLU A 126 -15.52 -11.99 -11.36
N SER A 127 -16.85 -11.89 -11.28
CA SER A 127 -17.60 -10.78 -11.91
C SER A 127 -17.24 -9.44 -11.28
N TYR A 128 -16.99 -9.43 -9.97
CA TYR A 128 -16.54 -8.26 -9.23
C TYR A 128 -15.14 -7.82 -9.67
N ALA A 129 -14.18 -8.74 -9.76
CA ALA A 129 -12.82 -8.46 -10.22
C ALA A 129 -12.79 -7.91 -11.65
N ASN A 130 -13.66 -8.41 -12.54
CA ASN A 130 -13.77 -7.88 -13.89
C ASN A 130 -14.13 -6.38 -13.93
N LEU A 131 -14.84 -5.84 -12.94
CA LEU A 131 -15.12 -4.40 -12.86
C LEU A 131 -13.84 -3.58 -12.66
N PHE A 132 -12.86 -4.11 -11.93
CA PHE A 132 -11.55 -3.46 -11.72
C PHE A 132 -10.66 -3.51 -12.96
N VAL A 133 -10.81 -4.54 -13.79
CA VAL A 133 -10.07 -4.66 -15.05
C VAL A 133 -10.54 -3.63 -16.09
N VAL A 134 -11.86 -3.42 -16.17
CA VAL A 134 -12.45 -2.61 -17.26
C VAL A 134 -12.59 -1.13 -16.90
N ALA A 135 -12.57 -0.78 -15.62
CA ALA A 135 -12.75 0.60 -15.19
C ALA A 135 -11.48 1.42 -15.47
N PRO A 136 -11.58 2.54 -16.21
CA PRO A 136 -10.42 3.35 -16.57
C PRO A 136 -9.91 4.23 -15.41
N ASN A 137 -10.73 4.46 -14.38
CA ASN A 137 -10.39 5.19 -13.18
C ASN A 137 -11.33 4.81 -12.02
N ASP A 138 -11.02 5.27 -10.81
CA ASP A 138 -11.78 4.93 -9.61
C ASP A 138 -13.21 5.49 -9.61
N SER A 139 -13.47 6.61 -10.28
CA SER A 139 -14.83 7.17 -10.35
C SER A 139 -15.75 6.28 -11.20
N ASP A 140 -15.25 5.86 -12.36
CA ASP A 140 -15.95 4.93 -13.25
C ASP A 140 -16.12 3.54 -12.61
N LEU A 141 -15.11 3.10 -11.83
CA LEU A 141 -15.19 1.86 -11.04
C LEU A 141 -16.36 1.91 -10.04
N ILE A 142 -16.42 2.97 -9.22
CA ILE A 142 -17.48 3.12 -8.22
C ILE A 142 -18.86 3.21 -8.90
N ALA A 143 -18.98 3.94 -10.02
CA ALA A 143 -20.21 3.99 -10.79
C ALA A 143 -20.65 2.61 -11.32
N ALA A 144 -19.70 1.81 -11.82
CA ALA A 144 -19.97 0.46 -12.31
C ALA A 144 -20.38 -0.49 -11.18
N ILE A 145 -19.75 -0.40 -10.00
CA ILE A 145 -20.10 -1.18 -8.81
C ILE A 145 -21.52 -0.82 -8.35
N ASN A 146 -21.83 0.47 -8.22
CA ASN A 146 -23.17 0.95 -7.87
C ASN A 146 -24.24 0.41 -8.83
N SER A 147 -23.99 0.52 -10.14
CA SER A 147 -24.92 0.02 -11.16
C SER A 147 -25.08 -1.51 -11.15
N THR A 148 -24.02 -2.26 -10.83
CA THR A 148 -24.03 -3.74 -10.90
C THR A 148 -24.72 -4.35 -9.69
N TYR A 149 -24.49 -3.79 -8.50
CA TYR A 149 -24.95 -4.35 -7.23
C TYR A 149 -26.11 -3.57 -6.61
N GLY A 150 -26.58 -2.49 -7.24
CA GLY A 150 -27.66 -1.66 -6.72
C GLY A 150 -27.25 -0.89 -5.46
N LEU A 151 -25.99 -0.47 -5.39
CA LEU A 151 -25.41 0.28 -4.28
C LEU A 151 -25.46 1.79 -4.55
N ASP A 152 -25.27 2.58 -3.49
CA ASP A 152 -25.19 4.04 -3.54
C ASP A 152 -23.92 4.52 -2.82
N ILE A 153 -22.77 4.05 -3.31
CA ILE A 153 -21.46 4.44 -2.80
C ILE A 153 -21.17 5.87 -3.26
N ASP A 154 -21.00 6.79 -2.31
CA ASP A 154 -20.48 8.13 -2.56
C ASP A 154 -18.98 8.07 -2.85
N TYR A 155 -18.57 8.61 -4.00
CA TYR A 155 -17.18 8.54 -4.45
C TYR A 155 -16.23 9.33 -3.53
N ASP A 156 -16.63 10.52 -3.07
CA ASP A 156 -15.79 11.37 -2.24
C ASP A 156 -15.58 10.75 -0.85
N GLU A 157 -16.62 10.14 -0.28
CA GLU A 157 -16.54 9.37 0.96
C GLU A 157 -15.65 8.13 0.82
N PHE A 158 -15.79 7.41 -0.29
CA PHE A 158 -14.93 6.26 -0.60
C PHE A 158 -13.47 6.68 -0.68
N VAL A 159 -13.13 7.70 -1.47
CA VAL A 159 -11.74 8.16 -1.64
C VAL A 159 -11.11 8.57 -0.32
N ARG A 160 -11.85 9.28 0.54
CA ARG A 160 -11.37 9.66 1.89
C ARG A 160 -11.05 8.44 2.74
N THR A 161 -11.94 7.45 2.75
CA THR A 161 -11.78 6.23 3.54
C THR A 161 -10.62 5.39 2.99
N TYR A 162 -10.55 5.21 1.68
CA TYR A 162 -9.49 4.48 1.01
C TYR A 162 -8.11 5.11 1.27
N THR A 163 -7.98 6.43 1.11
CA THR A 163 -6.74 7.16 1.40
C THR A 163 -6.27 6.93 2.83
N PHE A 164 -7.17 6.99 3.80
CA PHE A 164 -6.84 6.77 5.22
C PHE A 164 -6.36 5.33 5.48
N VAL A 165 -6.98 4.34 4.86
CA VAL A 165 -6.60 2.92 4.97
C VAL A 165 -5.22 2.69 4.34
N MET A 166 -4.98 3.21 3.14
CA MET A 166 -3.72 3.05 2.42
C MET A 166 -2.55 3.80 3.07
N ASN A 167 -2.81 4.86 3.84
CA ASN A 167 -1.78 5.49 4.66
C ASN A 167 -1.52 4.72 5.97
N SER A 168 -2.46 3.88 6.41
CA SER A 168 -2.29 3.06 7.62
C SER A 168 -1.42 1.83 7.39
N THR A 169 -1.39 1.29 6.17
CA THR A 169 -0.56 0.14 5.79
C THR A 169 -0.07 0.28 4.35
N ILE A 170 1.15 -0.17 4.07
CA ILE A 170 1.62 -0.30 2.68
C ILE A 170 0.97 -1.53 2.06
N ASN A 171 0.59 -1.42 0.79
CA ASN A 171 -0.03 -2.52 0.05
C ASN A 171 0.98 -3.62 -0.25
N ALA A 172 0.88 -4.76 0.43
CA ALA A 172 1.78 -5.88 0.18
C ALA A 172 1.53 -6.56 -1.18
N PHE A 173 0.33 -6.42 -1.75
CA PHE A 173 -0.05 -7.06 -3.01
C PHE A 173 0.55 -6.40 -4.25
N MET A 174 1.11 -5.19 -4.10
CA MET A 174 1.79 -4.49 -5.18
C MET A 174 3.15 -5.09 -5.51
N PHE A 175 3.75 -5.84 -4.57
CA PHE A 175 5.04 -6.47 -4.77
C PHE A 175 4.92 -7.81 -5.49
N THR A 176 5.74 -7.97 -6.51
CA THR A 176 5.88 -9.17 -7.33
C THR A 176 6.89 -10.15 -6.71
N ASP A 177 7.97 -9.63 -6.10
CA ASP A 177 8.97 -10.43 -5.39
C ASP A 177 9.50 -9.69 -4.16
N THR A 178 8.95 -10.05 -2.99
CA THR A 178 9.37 -9.46 -1.71
C THR A 178 10.71 -9.98 -1.19
N SER A 179 11.34 -10.96 -1.85
CA SER A 179 12.60 -11.54 -1.42
C SER A 179 13.83 -10.75 -1.88
N THR A 180 13.66 -9.91 -2.90
CA THR A 180 14.69 -9.06 -3.49
C THR A 180 14.27 -7.60 -3.46
N LYS A 181 15.23 -6.70 -3.69
CA LYS A 181 14.96 -5.30 -3.99
C LYS A 181 15.13 -5.13 -5.49
N ASN A 182 14.04 -4.96 -6.22
CA ASN A 182 14.01 -4.99 -7.68
C ASN A 182 13.28 -3.76 -8.25
N CYS A 183 13.57 -3.41 -9.50
CA CYS A 183 13.04 -2.22 -10.14
C CYS A 183 11.51 -2.25 -10.34
N VAL A 184 10.93 -3.41 -10.63
CA VAL A 184 9.47 -3.56 -10.79
C VAL A 184 8.73 -3.18 -9.51
N ASP A 185 9.21 -3.69 -8.38
CA ASP A 185 8.63 -3.42 -7.06
C ASP A 185 8.93 -1.99 -6.58
N LEU A 186 10.05 -1.39 -7.00
CA LEU A 186 10.31 0.04 -6.78
C LEU A 186 9.31 0.93 -7.54
N ALA A 187 8.96 0.58 -8.78
CA ALA A 187 7.93 1.30 -9.53
C ALA A 187 6.57 1.17 -8.83
N ALA A 188 6.18 -0.06 -8.44
CA ALA A 188 4.94 -0.30 -7.71
C ALA A 188 4.86 0.45 -6.37
N TRP A 189 6.00 0.56 -5.67
CA TRP A 189 6.14 1.39 -4.46
C TRP A 189 5.86 2.87 -4.75
N ALA A 190 6.44 3.42 -5.81
CA ALA A 190 6.23 4.80 -6.22
C ALA A 190 4.76 5.07 -6.59
N ASP A 191 4.15 4.17 -7.37
CA ASP A 191 2.72 4.24 -7.71
C ASP A 191 1.84 4.21 -6.45
N ASN A 192 2.13 3.32 -5.50
CA ASN A 192 1.40 3.29 -4.24
C ASN A 192 1.55 4.60 -3.46
N ALA A 193 2.75 5.19 -3.40
CA ALA A 193 2.97 6.48 -2.74
C ALA A 193 2.16 7.60 -3.39
N TYR A 194 2.10 7.63 -4.73
CA TYR A 194 1.29 8.59 -5.49
C TYR A 194 -0.21 8.37 -5.27
N ILE A 195 -0.72 7.15 -5.48
CA ILE A 195 -2.14 6.79 -5.37
C ILE A 195 -2.67 7.02 -3.96
N SER A 196 -1.86 6.70 -2.94
CA SER A 196 -2.23 6.93 -1.54
C SER A 196 -1.97 8.35 -1.05
N GLY A 197 -1.46 9.24 -1.91
CA GLY A 197 -1.33 10.67 -1.63
C GLY A 197 -0.28 10.99 -0.57
N TRP A 198 0.90 10.38 -0.66
CA TRP A 198 1.99 10.67 0.26
C TRP A 198 2.42 12.14 0.16
N GLY A 199 2.62 12.76 1.32
CA GLY A 199 3.12 14.13 1.40
C GLY A 199 4.64 14.20 1.23
N TYR A 200 5.13 15.41 1.03
CA TYR A 200 6.55 15.72 1.12
C TYR A 200 6.89 16.16 2.54
N MET A 201 7.93 15.56 3.13
CA MET A 201 8.53 16.06 4.38
C MET A 201 10.02 15.72 4.40
N ASN A 202 10.85 16.74 4.57
CA ASN A 202 12.30 16.59 4.57
C ASN A 202 12.77 15.62 5.66
N GLY A 203 13.58 14.62 5.28
CA GLY A 203 14.12 13.58 6.15
C GLY A 203 13.20 12.37 6.37
N PHE A 204 12.05 12.31 5.72
CA PHE A 204 11.14 11.16 5.80
C PHE A 204 11.37 10.20 4.62
N MET A 205 11.12 8.91 4.86
CA MET A 205 11.33 7.80 3.93
C MET A 205 10.05 6.96 3.71
N GLY A 206 8.88 7.52 3.97
CA GLY A 206 7.59 6.84 3.83
C GLY A 206 6.91 6.48 5.15
N GLU A 207 7.50 6.89 6.28
CA GLU A 207 6.89 6.74 7.58
C GLU A 207 5.59 7.55 7.67
N ARG A 208 4.65 7.00 8.44
CA ARG A 208 3.38 7.65 8.72
C ARG A 208 3.55 8.64 9.86
N ASN A 209 3.13 9.87 9.66
CA ASN A 209 3.10 10.89 10.70
C ASN A 209 1.99 10.60 11.72
N GLU A 210 2.30 10.71 13.01
CA GLU A 210 1.35 10.36 14.07
C GLU A 210 0.15 11.32 14.19
N ASN A 211 0.32 12.57 13.74
CA ASN A 211 -0.67 13.63 13.94
C ASN A 211 -1.79 13.56 12.90
N ASP A 212 -1.42 13.60 11.63
CA ASP A 212 -2.36 13.60 10.50
C ASP A 212 -2.58 12.22 9.89
N ARG A 213 -1.76 11.23 10.30
CA ARG A 213 -1.85 9.84 9.86
C ARG A 213 -1.55 9.63 8.37
N ILE A 214 -0.88 10.58 7.73
CA ILE A 214 -0.42 10.55 6.34
C ILE A 214 1.03 10.10 6.29
N ARG A 215 1.43 9.41 5.23
CA ARG A 215 2.82 9.05 4.97
C ARG A 215 3.54 10.15 4.24
N TYR A 216 4.80 10.35 4.60
CA TYR A 216 5.63 11.37 3.99
C TYR A 216 6.94 10.78 3.49
N ALA A 217 7.46 11.32 2.40
CA ALA A 217 8.81 11.04 1.95
C ALA A 217 9.42 12.29 1.32
N ASP A 218 10.70 12.55 1.52
CA ASP A 218 11.41 13.50 0.66
C ASP A 218 11.84 12.84 -0.66
N ASN A 219 12.55 13.58 -1.51
CA ASN A 219 12.93 13.11 -2.85
C ASN A 219 13.80 11.84 -2.81
N ALA A 220 14.85 11.82 -1.98
CA ALA A 220 15.70 10.65 -1.81
C ALA A 220 15.01 9.57 -0.97
N GLY A 221 14.25 10.01 0.04
CA GLY A 221 13.47 9.20 0.95
C GLY A 221 12.42 8.34 0.26
N LEU A 222 11.91 8.74 -0.90
CA LEU A 222 11.01 7.89 -1.69
C LEU A 222 11.69 6.58 -2.12
N VAL A 223 12.94 6.65 -2.57
CA VAL A 223 13.73 5.47 -2.98
C VAL A 223 14.31 4.75 -1.76
N LEU A 224 14.86 5.49 -0.79
CA LEU A 224 15.41 4.93 0.44
C LEU A 224 14.35 4.19 1.27
N GLY A 225 13.13 4.69 1.25
CA GLY A 225 11.96 4.05 1.86
C GLY A 225 11.74 2.64 1.34
N TYR A 226 11.75 2.47 0.01
CA TYR A 226 11.64 1.14 -0.60
C TYR A 226 12.80 0.22 -0.21
N LEU A 227 14.03 0.73 -0.25
CA LEU A 227 15.24 -0.02 0.10
C LEU A 227 15.22 -0.49 1.56
N ASN A 228 14.71 0.33 2.47
CA ASN A 228 14.66 0.04 3.91
C ASN A 228 13.36 -0.67 4.34
N TYR A 229 12.28 -0.65 3.55
CA TYR A 229 11.02 -1.26 3.96
C TYR A 229 11.07 -2.78 3.89
N ASN A 230 10.81 -3.45 5.02
CA ASN A 230 10.61 -4.88 5.09
C ASN A 230 9.11 -5.20 4.96
N PRO A 231 8.65 -5.79 3.84
CA PRO A 231 7.22 -6.06 3.63
C PRO A 231 6.67 -7.17 4.53
N MET A 232 7.51 -8.09 5.02
CA MET A 232 7.09 -9.18 5.91
C MET A 232 6.88 -8.67 7.34
N GLU A 233 7.82 -7.88 7.84
CA GLU A 233 7.77 -7.33 9.20
C GLU A 233 7.02 -5.99 9.29
N LYS A 234 6.76 -5.36 8.13
CA LYS A 234 6.09 -4.06 7.98
C LYS A 234 6.79 -2.92 8.72
N VAL A 235 8.12 -2.97 8.78
CA VAL A 235 8.99 -1.97 9.41
C VAL A 235 9.98 -1.39 8.41
N PHE A 236 10.52 -0.21 8.73
CA PHE A 236 11.65 0.36 8.00
C PHE A 236 12.93 0.05 8.77
N ASP A 237 13.87 -0.58 8.07
CA ASP A 237 15.23 -0.78 8.53
C ASP A 237 16.08 0.49 8.32
N SER A 238 17.36 0.41 8.65
CA SER A 238 18.34 1.50 8.50
C SER A 238 19.57 1.06 7.72
N GLY A 239 19.37 0.19 6.73
CA GLY A 239 20.44 -0.34 5.89
C GLY A 239 20.99 0.68 4.89
N TYR A 240 20.14 1.64 4.49
CA TYR A 240 20.44 2.67 3.50
C TYR A 240 20.14 4.06 4.05
N ASP A 241 21.19 4.82 4.39
CA ASP A 241 21.07 6.19 4.92
C ASP A 241 21.27 7.27 3.86
N THR A 242 21.87 6.93 2.72
CA THR A 242 22.19 7.85 1.63
C THR A 242 21.86 7.19 0.31
N LEU A 243 21.15 7.92 -0.55
CA LEU A 243 20.83 7.43 -1.89
C LEU A 243 22.11 7.41 -2.72
N VAL A 244 22.52 6.21 -3.13
CA VAL A 244 23.66 6.00 -4.02
C VAL A 244 23.13 5.58 -5.38
N TYR A 245 23.54 6.29 -6.42
CA TYR A 245 23.10 6.07 -7.79
C TYR A 245 24.26 6.20 -8.78
N THR A 246 24.08 5.61 -9.96
CA THR A 246 25.03 5.68 -11.08
C THR A 246 24.30 6.22 -12.30
N GLU A 247 24.71 7.39 -12.79
CA GLU A 247 24.25 7.95 -14.06
C GLU A 247 24.69 7.05 -15.21
N GLN A 248 23.77 6.69 -16.12
CA GLN A 248 24.04 5.75 -17.20
C GLN A 248 24.11 6.44 -18.56
N GLY A 249 23.14 7.30 -18.87
CA GLY A 249 23.07 7.97 -20.16
C GLY A 249 22.06 9.11 -20.20
N GLY A 250 21.98 9.78 -21.36
CA GLY A 250 20.96 10.78 -21.62
C GLY A 250 19.57 10.18 -21.62
N ILE A 251 18.55 10.95 -21.23
CA ILE A 251 17.16 10.47 -21.12
C ILE A 251 16.62 9.89 -22.44
N ASP A 252 17.17 10.31 -23.58
CA ASP A 252 16.84 9.82 -24.92
C ASP A 252 17.32 8.40 -25.21
N THR A 253 18.22 7.86 -24.38
CA THR A 253 18.72 6.48 -24.47
C THR A 253 18.15 5.56 -23.40
N MET A 254 17.24 6.05 -22.56
CA MET A 254 16.63 5.28 -21.48
C MET A 254 15.81 4.11 -22.06
N PRO A 255 16.03 2.85 -21.60
CA PRO A 255 15.21 1.73 -22.02
C PRO A 255 13.80 1.80 -21.40
N GLU A 256 12.81 1.14 -22.02
CA GLU A 256 11.41 1.15 -21.59
C GLU A 256 11.19 0.15 -20.44
N VAL A 257 11.90 0.36 -19.33
CA VAL A 257 11.88 -0.51 -18.15
C VAL A 257 11.48 0.29 -16.93
N ILE A 258 10.37 -0.10 -16.29
CA ILE A 258 9.88 0.53 -15.06
C ILE A 258 10.87 0.37 -13.90
N GLY A 259 10.86 1.34 -12.98
CA GLY A 259 11.74 1.37 -11.81
C GLY A 259 13.12 1.97 -12.08
N ILE A 260 13.41 2.38 -13.32
CA ILE A 260 14.61 3.16 -13.65
C ILE A 260 14.55 4.52 -12.95
N GLY A 261 15.70 4.95 -12.44
CA GLY A 261 15.86 6.30 -11.93
C GLY A 261 16.00 7.31 -13.05
N VAL A 262 15.39 8.48 -12.88
CA VAL A 262 15.64 9.66 -13.74
C VAL A 262 16.14 10.82 -12.88
N PHE A 263 16.99 11.67 -13.47
CA PHE A 263 17.68 12.73 -12.76
C PHE A 263 17.73 14.01 -13.59
N ASP A 264 17.39 15.15 -12.96
CA ASP A 264 17.41 16.48 -13.58
C ASP A 264 18.64 17.32 -13.19
N GLY A 265 19.56 16.75 -12.39
CA GLY A 265 20.69 17.47 -11.79
C GLY A 265 20.47 17.90 -10.33
N SER A 266 19.24 17.79 -9.82
CA SER A 266 18.86 18.15 -8.45
C SER A 266 17.94 17.13 -7.77
N GLN A 267 17.00 16.54 -8.50
CA GLN A 267 15.97 15.64 -8.00
C GLN A 267 16.01 14.32 -8.76
N HIS A 268 15.61 13.27 -8.05
CA HIS A 268 15.41 11.94 -8.56
C HIS A 268 13.93 11.66 -8.81
N GLY A 269 13.64 10.95 -9.89
CA GLY A 269 12.34 10.35 -10.16
C GLY A 269 12.47 8.86 -10.41
N ILE A 270 11.33 8.17 -10.37
CA ILE A 270 11.19 6.75 -10.65
C ILE A 270 10.28 6.63 -11.87
N TYR A 271 10.81 6.06 -12.95
CA TYR A 271 10.04 5.79 -14.16
C TYR A 271 9.02 4.69 -13.90
N VAL A 272 7.74 4.94 -14.21
CA VAL A 272 6.63 3.98 -13.96
C VAL A 272 5.98 3.47 -15.24
N GLY A 273 6.62 3.70 -16.39
CA GLY A 273 6.14 3.25 -17.70
C GLY A 273 5.26 4.29 -18.39
N ASN A 274 4.92 4.05 -19.65
CA ASN A 274 4.06 4.90 -20.47
C ASN A 274 4.51 6.38 -20.55
N GLY A 275 5.82 6.62 -20.42
CA GLY A 275 6.38 7.97 -20.42
C GLY A 275 6.11 8.76 -19.14
N GLU A 276 5.74 8.13 -18.02
CA GLU A 276 5.46 8.79 -16.74
C GLU A 276 6.56 8.55 -15.70
N VAL A 277 6.82 9.57 -14.89
CA VAL A 277 7.74 9.54 -13.75
C VAL A 277 7.03 9.96 -12.47
N ILE A 278 7.33 9.27 -11.37
CA ILE A 278 6.89 9.64 -10.02
C ILE A 278 8.07 10.12 -9.19
N PHE A 279 7.89 11.21 -8.45
CA PHE A 279 8.89 11.76 -7.54
C PHE A 279 8.23 12.51 -6.38
N SER A 280 8.95 12.63 -5.26
CA SER A 280 8.50 13.50 -4.16
C SER A 280 8.98 14.93 -4.40
N SER A 281 8.02 15.86 -4.50
CA SER A 281 8.28 17.27 -4.83
C SER A 281 8.13 18.17 -3.60
N ALA A 282 9.21 18.87 -3.27
CA ALA A 282 9.18 19.89 -2.22
C ALA A 282 8.25 21.07 -2.58
N ASP A 283 8.21 21.44 -3.85
CA ASP A 283 7.41 22.57 -4.35
C ASP A 283 5.91 22.29 -4.32
N CYS A 284 5.50 21.07 -4.72
CA CYS A 284 4.11 20.64 -4.62
C CYS A 284 3.71 20.29 -3.18
N GLY A 285 4.67 19.83 -2.37
CA GLY A 285 4.42 19.37 -1.00
C GLY A 285 3.93 17.92 -0.91
N TYR A 286 4.04 17.14 -1.99
CA TYR A 286 3.58 15.74 -2.07
C TYR A 286 4.28 14.95 -3.19
N VAL A 287 4.11 13.63 -3.16
CA VAL A 287 4.51 12.72 -4.24
C VAL A 287 3.63 12.98 -5.45
N THR A 288 4.26 13.33 -6.56
CA THR A 288 3.59 13.74 -7.80
C THR A 288 4.01 12.85 -8.96
N LYS A 289 3.20 12.88 -10.02
CA LYS A 289 3.43 12.16 -11.27
C LYS A 289 3.41 13.13 -12.43
N GLU A 290 4.33 12.99 -13.36
CA GLU A 290 4.36 13.81 -14.58
C GLU A 290 4.93 13.05 -15.80
N PRO A 291 4.71 13.55 -17.03
CA PRO A 291 5.37 13.01 -18.20
C PRO A 291 6.89 13.27 -18.18
N VAL A 292 7.69 12.27 -18.56
CA VAL A 292 9.14 12.42 -18.80
C VAL A 292 9.42 13.54 -19.82
N SER A 293 8.52 13.70 -20.80
CA SER A 293 8.59 14.73 -21.83
C SER A 293 8.48 16.18 -21.34
N ASN A 294 8.16 16.43 -20.06
CA ASN A 294 8.19 17.77 -19.46
C ASN A 294 9.60 18.41 -19.49
N GLY A 295 10.64 17.63 -19.80
CA GLY A 295 11.94 18.14 -20.25
C GLY A 295 12.90 18.56 -19.14
N SER A 296 12.49 18.45 -17.87
CA SER A 296 13.39 18.64 -16.72
C SER A 296 14.35 17.46 -16.56
N TRP A 297 13.89 16.25 -16.84
CA TRP A 297 14.69 15.02 -16.73
C TRP A 297 15.70 14.92 -17.85
N THR A 298 16.99 14.82 -17.51
CA THR A 298 18.08 14.86 -18.51
C THR A 298 18.88 13.58 -18.59
N ILE A 299 18.92 12.83 -17.50
CA ILE A 299 19.76 11.64 -17.32
C ILE A 299 18.90 10.52 -16.75
N TRP A 300 19.15 9.28 -17.18
CA TRP A 300 18.65 8.11 -16.46
C TRP A 300 19.79 7.45 -15.66
N CYS A 301 19.44 6.85 -14.52
CA CYS A 301 20.38 6.28 -13.57
C CYS A 301 19.85 4.98 -12.96
N THR A 302 20.77 4.17 -12.43
CA THR A 302 20.44 3.01 -11.60
C THR A 302 20.75 3.30 -10.14
N TYR A 303 19.93 2.79 -9.23
CA TYR A 303 20.12 2.90 -7.78
C TYR A 303 20.84 1.69 -7.21
N MET A 304 21.80 1.92 -6.33
CA MET A 304 22.48 0.85 -5.60
C MET A 304 21.50 0.08 -4.70
N GLY A 305 21.61 -1.24 -4.71
CA GLY A 305 20.72 -2.11 -3.94
C GLY A 305 19.40 -2.44 -4.65
N ILE A 306 19.21 -1.97 -5.89
CA ILE A 306 18.10 -2.37 -6.76
C ILE A 306 18.61 -3.29 -7.87
N GLU A 307 17.93 -4.41 -8.06
CA GLU A 307 18.15 -5.34 -9.17
C GLU A 307 17.38 -4.89 -10.42
N TYR A 308 18.06 -4.94 -11.56
CA TYR A 308 17.52 -4.57 -12.87
C TYR A 308 17.56 -5.77 -13.83
N PRO A 309 16.63 -5.85 -14.80
CA PRO A 309 16.63 -6.93 -15.79
C PRO A 309 17.76 -6.75 -16.81
N GLN A 310 18.05 -7.83 -17.55
CA GLN A 310 19.09 -7.86 -18.59
C GLN A 310 18.93 -6.73 -19.62
N GLU A 311 17.70 -6.30 -19.94
CA GLU A 311 17.46 -5.19 -20.86
C GLU A 311 18.13 -3.88 -20.42
N VAL A 312 18.22 -3.63 -19.11
CA VAL A 312 18.91 -2.46 -18.57
C VAL A 312 20.42 -2.61 -18.71
N GLU A 313 20.96 -3.79 -18.44
CA GLU A 313 22.39 -4.08 -18.60
C GLU A 313 22.82 -3.98 -20.06
N ASP A 314 22.03 -4.53 -20.98
CA ASP A 314 22.26 -4.43 -22.43
C ASP A 314 22.27 -2.95 -22.89
N ALA A 315 21.37 -2.13 -22.32
CA ALA A 315 21.36 -0.69 -22.59
C ALA A 315 22.63 0.00 -22.08
N ILE A 316 23.12 -0.35 -20.89
CA ILE A 316 24.37 0.18 -20.32
C ILE A 316 25.58 -0.21 -21.19
N GLU A 317 25.68 -1.48 -21.59
CA GLU A 317 26.76 -1.97 -22.47
C GLU A 317 26.75 -1.27 -23.83
N SER A 318 25.55 -1.02 -24.39
CA SER A 318 25.42 -0.30 -25.65
C SER A 318 25.97 1.14 -25.60
N LEU A 319 25.91 1.77 -24.43
CA LEU A 319 26.42 3.12 -24.18
C LEU A 319 27.93 3.15 -23.94
N SER A 320 28.48 2.10 -23.32
CA SER A 320 29.93 2.00 -23.05
C SER A 320 30.75 1.71 -24.32
N GLY A 321 30.10 1.20 -25.37
CA GLY A 321 30.75 0.83 -26.63
C GLY A 321 31.56 -0.46 -26.54
N GLU A 322 31.48 -1.19 -25.43
CA GLU A 322 31.99 -2.55 -25.32
C GLU A 322 30.99 -3.50 -26.00
N SER A 323 31.10 -3.65 -27.32
CA SER A 323 30.46 -4.79 -27.97
C SER A 323 31.08 -6.05 -27.40
N SER A 324 30.27 -6.94 -26.82
CA SER A 324 30.68 -8.29 -26.44
C SER A 324 31.23 -9.04 -27.67
N SER A 325 32.54 -8.91 -27.87
CA SER A 325 33.29 -9.71 -28.83
C SER A 325 33.63 -11.04 -28.17
N GLU A 326 32.81 -12.05 -28.49
CA GLU A 326 33.00 -13.53 -28.39
C GLU A 326 33.37 -14.16 -27.05
#